data_AF-A0A319DG46-F1
#
_entry.id   AF-A0A319DG46-F1
#
_cell.length_a   1.000
_cell.length_b   1.000
_cell.length_c   1.000
_cell.angle_alpha   90.00
_cell.angle_beta   90.00
_cell.angle_gamma   90.00
#
_symmetry.space_group_name_H-M   'P 1'
#
loop_
_entity.id
_entity.type
_entity.pdbx_description
1 polymer ?
#
loop_
_entity_poly.entity_id
_entity_poly.type
_entity_poly.pdbx_seq_one_letter_code
_entity_poly.pdbx_strand_id
1 'polypeptide(L)'
;MTGTIKLLNFSSIVVMTCGYIMVLFGVLHVFLLTLPGVLYDLALWVIAVLELSLHFGMAAGIVLPGALAICILRRGIALEGIRQPKLQHHLTLMMWAAPVMSIGLVIYGWTVQYRVHVVAPAIGVFIVGLGSFPALIISQSYLIGLYGSESAASALGASVFLRSLCTACLPSICSSMYARLNYGWGNTVLGLMVLLCTSVPWTISRFG
;
A
#
# COMPACT_ATOMS: atom_id res chain seq x y z
N MET A 1 -12.66 -2.96 -35.84
CA MET A 1 -13.25 -3.63 -34.65
C MET A 1 -12.25 -3.71 -33.47
N THR A 2 -11.53 -2.63 -33.15
CA THR A 2 -10.47 -2.62 -32.09
C THR A 2 -10.83 -1.76 -30.86
N GLY A 3 -12.01 -1.12 -30.84
CA GLY A 3 -12.43 -0.23 -29.74
C GLY A 3 -12.99 -0.97 -28.51
N THR A 4 -13.77 -2.03 -28.72
CA THR A 4 -14.51 -2.69 -27.63
C THR A 4 -13.60 -3.48 -26.68
N ILE A 5 -12.56 -4.14 -27.21
CA ILE A 5 -11.60 -4.90 -26.39
C ILE A 5 -10.70 -3.95 -25.57
N LYS A 6 -10.32 -2.79 -26.13
CA LYS A 6 -9.60 -1.75 -25.37
C LYS A 6 -10.49 -1.21 -24.24
N LEU A 7 -11.75 -0.89 -24.50
CA LEU A 7 -12.71 -0.43 -23.48
C LEU A 7 -12.97 -1.49 -22.38
N LEU A 8 -13.00 -2.78 -22.73
CA LEU A 8 -13.13 -3.87 -21.74
C LEU A 8 -11.88 -4.00 -20.86
N ASN A 9 -10.67 -3.91 -21.45
CA ASN A 9 -9.42 -3.96 -20.70
C ASN A 9 -9.25 -2.74 -19.77
N PHE A 10 -9.75 -1.57 -20.16
CA PHE A 10 -9.79 -0.38 -19.27
C PHE A 10 -10.62 -0.66 -18.00
N SER A 11 -11.79 -1.27 -18.14
CA SER A 11 -12.64 -1.63 -16.98
C SER A 11 -11.95 -2.65 -16.06
N SER A 12 -11.30 -3.67 -16.62
CA SER A 12 -10.60 -4.69 -15.84
C SER A 12 -9.38 -4.13 -15.10
N ILE A 13 -8.60 -3.24 -15.72
CA ILE A 13 -7.42 -2.60 -15.10
C ILE A 13 -7.83 -1.76 -13.88
N VAL A 14 -8.98 -1.10 -13.91
CA VAL A 14 -9.50 -0.36 -12.74
C VAL A 14 -9.85 -1.30 -11.62
N VAL A 15 -10.58 -2.37 -11.89
CA VAL A 15 -10.96 -3.33 -10.85
C VAL A 15 -9.71 -3.92 -10.19
N MET A 16 -8.69 -4.25 -10.97
CA MET A 16 -7.41 -4.75 -10.46
C MET A 16 -6.67 -3.70 -9.62
N THR A 17 -6.59 -2.44 -10.09
CA THR A 17 -5.91 -1.35 -9.37
C THR A 17 -6.66 -0.97 -8.09
N CYS A 18 -7.99 -0.89 -8.13
CA CYS A 18 -8.83 -0.64 -6.98
C CYS A 18 -8.73 -1.77 -5.96
N GLY A 19 -8.71 -3.04 -6.40
CA GLY A 19 -8.50 -4.20 -5.53
C GLY A 19 -7.13 -4.18 -4.86
N TYR A 20 -6.09 -3.83 -5.61
CA TYR A 20 -4.73 -3.64 -5.08
C TYR A 20 -4.68 -2.56 -4.00
N ILE A 21 -5.25 -1.37 -4.27
CA ILE A 21 -5.36 -0.26 -3.30
C ILE A 21 -6.15 -0.71 -2.07
N MET A 22 -7.26 -1.42 -2.26
CA MET A 22 -8.14 -1.87 -1.18
C MET A 22 -7.40 -2.81 -0.22
N VAL A 23 -6.65 -3.79 -0.74
CA VAL A 23 -5.89 -4.73 0.09
C VAL A 23 -4.80 -4.00 0.87
N LEU A 24 -3.98 -3.18 0.20
CA LEU A 24 -2.89 -2.45 0.87
C LEU A 24 -3.41 -1.49 1.94
N PHE A 25 -4.48 -0.75 1.62
CA PHE A 25 -5.08 0.17 2.58
C PHE A 25 -5.76 -0.55 3.73
N GLY A 26 -6.43 -1.67 3.44
CA GLY A 26 -7.05 -2.51 4.44
C GLY A 26 -6.02 -3.01 5.44
N VAL A 27 -4.91 -3.57 4.97
CA VAL A 27 -3.83 -4.06 5.85
C VAL A 27 -3.18 -2.94 6.66
N LEU A 28 -3.04 -1.74 6.08
CA LEU A 28 -2.62 -0.56 6.84
C LEU A 28 -3.61 -0.23 7.98
N HIS A 29 -4.91 -0.30 7.72
CA HIS A 29 -5.94 -0.06 8.73
C HIS A 29 -5.96 -1.14 9.80
N VAL A 30 -5.73 -2.40 9.43
CA VAL A 30 -5.54 -3.47 10.42
C VAL A 30 -4.45 -3.07 11.40
N PHE A 31 -3.31 -2.58 10.91
CA PHE A 31 -2.19 -2.11 11.72
C PHE A 31 -2.61 -1.04 12.74
N LEU A 32 -3.25 0.03 12.27
CA LEU A 32 -3.75 1.12 13.11
C LEU A 32 -4.75 0.62 14.17
N LEU A 33 -5.58 -0.37 13.83
CA LEU A 33 -6.57 -0.94 14.74
C LEU A 33 -6.00 -1.99 15.71
N THR A 34 -4.91 -2.66 15.35
CA THR A 34 -4.24 -3.63 16.23
C THR A 34 -3.35 -2.97 17.27
N LEU A 35 -2.82 -1.77 17.01
CA LEU A 35 -1.93 -1.09 17.94
C LEU A 35 -2.57 -0.88 19.33
N PRO A 36 -3.85 -0.50 19.46
CA PRO A 36 -4.52 -0.43 20.76
C PRO A 36 -4.82 -1.81 21.38
N GLY A 37 -5.18 -2.81 20.57
CA GLY A 37 -5.67 -4.12 21.03
C GLY A 37 -4.58 -5.10 21.47
N VAL A 38 -3.38 -5.00 20.89
CA VAL A 38 -2.19 -5.76 21.29
C VAL A 38 -1.62 -5.26 22.62
N LEU A 39 -1.91 -4.00 22.98
CA LEU A 39 -1.14 -3.22 23.95
C LEU A 39 -1.94 -2.83 25.20
N TYR A 40 -2.99 -3.58 25.56
CA TYR A 40 -3.61 -3.39 26.88
C TYR A 40 -2.62 -3.64 28.05
N ASP A 41 -1.52 -4.35 27.79
CA ASP A 41 -0.39 -4.55 28.73
C ASP A 41 0.78 -3.57 28.53
N LEU A 42 0.79 -2.76 27.46
CA LEU A 42 1.94 -1.92 27.10
C LEU A 42 1.68 -0.44 27.38
N ALA A 43 2.71 0.24 27.88
CA ALA A 43 2.61 1.64 28.24
C ALA A 43 2.27 2.52 27.04
N LEU A 44 1.46 3.56 27.26
CA LEU A 44 0.98 4.52 26.25
C LEU A 44 2.11 5.07 25.36
N TRP A 45 3.30 5.26 25.93
CA TRP A 45 4.47 5.75 25.19
C TRP A 45 4.93 4.79 24.09
N VAL A 46 4.75 3.47 24.25
CA VAL A 46 5.11 2.49 23.22
C VAL A 46 4.16 2.60 22.03
N ILE A 47 2.86 2.74 22.28
CA ILE A 47 1.86 2.96 21.23
C ILE A 47 2.26 4.21 20.43
N ALA A 48 2.57 5.31 21.13
CA ALA A 48 2.98 6.56 20.48
C ALA A 48 4.24 6.39 19.63
N VAL A 49 5.24 5.63 20.07
CA VAL A 49 6.46 5.37 19.30
C VAL A 49 6.17 4.55 18.04
N LEU A 50 5.32 3.53 18.11
CA LEU A 50 4.96 2.70 16.95
C LEU A 50 4.15 3.51 15.93
N GLU A 51 3.15 4.26 16.39
CA GLU A 51 2.38 5.19 15.56
C GLU A 51 3.28 6.22 14.89
N LEU A 52 4.18 6.85 15.64
CA LEU A 52 5.11 7.83 15.09
C LEU A 52 6.03 7.19 14.04
N SER A 53 6.53 5.98 14.29
CA SER A 53 7.36 5.22 13.35
C SER A 53 6.62 4.92 12.05
N LEU A 54 5.31 4.59 12.12
CA LEU A 54 4.46 4.40 10.95
C LEU A 54 4.42 5.66 10.10
N HIS A 55 4.08 6.80 10.71
CA HIS A 55 3.93 8.08 10.01
C HIS A 55 5.26 8.57 9.40
N PHE A 56 6.38 8.38 10.10
CA PHE A 56 7.71 8.64 9.52
C PHE A 56 8.01 7.72 8.33
N GLY A 57 7.64 6.44 8.42
CA GLY A 57 7.74 5.50 7.30
C GLY A 57 6.93 5.97 6.10
N MET A 58 5.69 6.39 6.31
CA MET A 58 4.83 6.93 5.26
C MET A 58 5.45 8.18 4.60
N ALA A 59 5.90 9.14 5.41
CA ALA A 59 6.53 10.36 4.90
C ALA A 59 7.78 10.03 4.06
N ALA A 60 8.67 9.18 4.57
CA ALA A 60 9.85 8.73 3.85
C ALA A 60 9.49 7.98 2.55
N GLY A 61 8.43 7.15 2.59
CA GLY A 61 7.93 6.40 1.45
C GLY A 61 7.41 7.27 0.32
N ILE A 62 6.90 8.47 0.61
CA ILE A 62 6.49 9.45 -0.41
C ILE A 62 7.70 10.25 -0.91
N VAL A 63 8.52 10.75 0.01
CA VAL A 63 9.60 11.70 -0.30
C VAL A 63 10.71 11.04 -1.10
N LEU A 64 11.16 9.84 -0.72
CA LEU A 64 12.28 9.18 -1.39
C LEU A 64 11.99 8.88 -2.87
N PRO A 65 10.89 8.20 -3.24
CA PRO A 65 10.62 7.90 -4.64
C PRO A 65 10.15 9.13 -5.42
N GLY A 66 9.46 10.07 -4.77
CA GLY A 66 9.09 11.35 -5.38
C GLY A 66 10.31 12.19 -5.76
N ALA A 67 11.29 12.32 -4.87
CA ALA A 67 12.54 13.01 -5.14
C ALA A 67 13.33 12.34 -6.28
N LEU A 68 13.42 11.00 -6.26
CA LEU A 68 14.05 10.24 -7.35
C LEU A 68 13.34 10.46 -8.69
N ALA A 69 12.00 10.44 -8.72
CA ALA A 69 11.23 10.69 -9.93
C ALA A 69 11.46 12.10 -10.49
N ILE A 70 11.51 13.12 -9.62
CA ILE A 70 11.81 14.50 -10.02
C ILE A 70 13.23 14.63 -10.56
N CYS A 71 14.22 13.98 -9.93
CA CYS A 71 15.60 13.98 -10.40
C CYS A 71 15.74 13.33 -11.78
N ILE A 72 15.07 12.18 -12.00
CA ILE A 72 15.07 11.48 -13.29
C ILE A 72 14.41 12.34 -14.37
N LEU A 73 13.24 12.93 -14.06
CA LEU A 73 12.54 13.85 -14.96
C LEU A 73 13.39 15.06 -15.35
N ARG A 74 14.02 15.72 -14.38
CA ARG A 74 14.88 16.87 -14.63
C ARG A 74 16.06 16.52 -15.53
N ARG A 75 16.66 15.34 -15.34
CA ARG A 75 17.72 14.83 -16.22
C ARG A 75 17.20 14.50 -17.63
N GLY A 76 16.03 13.85 -17.74
CA GLY A 76 15.42 13.53 -19.03
C GLY A 76 14.98 14.76 -19.84
N ILE A 77 14.50 15.81 -19.17
CA ILE A 77 14.23 17.11 -19.80
C ILE A 77 15.53 17.73 -20.31
N ALA A 78 16.59 17.70 -19.51
CA ALA A 78 17.87 18.32 -19.86
C ALA A 78 18.63 17.60 -20.99
N LEU A 79 18.47 16.28 -21.11
CA LEU A 79 19.22 15.46 -22.07
C LEU A 79 18.40 15.08 -23.32
N GLU A 80 17.10 14.85 -23.20
CA GLU A 80 16.28 14.19 -24.24
C GLU A 80 14.98 14.95 -24.55
N GLY A 81 14.71 16.10 -23.91
CA GLY A 81 13.51 16.89 -24.14
C GLY A 81 12.19 16.22 -23.70
N ILE A 82 12.26 15.18 -22.86
CA ILE A 82 11.09 14.42 -22.40
C ILE A 82 10.26 15.28 -21.44
N ARG A 83 9.07 15.72 -21.87
CA ARG A 83 8.23 16.66 -21.11
C ARG A 83 7.35 16.06 -20.01
N GLN A 84 7.16 14.74 -19.98
CA GLN A 84 6.24 14.12 -19.02
C GLN A 84 6.75 12.78 -18.45
N PRO A 85 6.52 12.50 -17.16
CA PRO A 85 6.85 11.20 -16.59
C PRO A 85 6.00 10.13 -17.25
N LYS A 86 6.65 9.12 -17.85
CA LYS A 86 5.95 7.98 -18.42
C LYS A 86 5.19 7.26 -17.30
N LEU A 87 3.91 6.99 -17.54
CA LEU A 87 2.99 6.23 -16.67
C LEU A 87 3.63 4.90 -16.17
N GLN A 88 4.54 4.32 -16.95
CA GLN A 88 5.34 3.15 -16.62
C GLN A 88 6.18 3.30 -15.33
N HIS A 89 6.66 4.50 -14.97
CA HIS A 89 7.41 4.71 -13.72
C HIS A 89 6.52 4.53 -12.48
N HIS A 90 5.23 4.84 -12.58
CA HIS A 90 4.27 4.65 -11.50
C HIS A 90 4.06 3.15 -11.23
N LEU A 91 3.96 2.34 -12.30
CA LEU A 91 3.86 0.89 -12.17
C LEU A 91 5.10 0.26 -11.52
N THR A 92 6.30 0.72 -11.89
CA THR A 92 7.54 0.21 -11.27
C THR A 92 7.57 0.47 -9.78
N LEU A 93 7.12 1.66 -9.35
CA LEU A 93 7.04 1.99 -7.93
C LEU A 93 5.98 1.16 -7.19
N MET A 94 4.83 0.90 -7.82
CA MET A 94 3.82 0.01 -7.25
C MET A 94 4.34 -1.41 -7.05
N MET A 95 5.15 -1.94 -7.99
CA MET A 95 5.71 -3.29 -7.87
C MET A 95 6.54 -3.48 -6.60
N TRP A 96 7.27 -2.46 -6.16
CA TRP A 96 8.12 -2.54 -4.97
C TRP A 96 7.39 -2.29 -3.66
N ALA A 97 6.24 -1.62 -3.68
CA ALA A 97 5.51 -1.27 -2.47
C ALA A 97 4.99 -2.51 -1.70
N ALA A 98 4.40 -3.47 -2.41
CA ALA A 98 3.83 -4.67 -1.80
C ALA A 98 4.89 -5.58 -1.13
N PRO A 99 6.03 -5.91 -1.77
CA PRO A 99 7.09 -6.69 -1.11
C PRO A 99 7.66 -6.00 0.14
N VAL A 100 7.90 -4.67 0.06
CA VAL A 100 8.40 -3.89 1.20
C VAL A 100 7.41 -3.96 2.36
N MET A 101 6.12 -3.75 2.09
CA MET A 101 5.07 -3.84 3.10
C MET A 101 4.96 -5.25 3.70
N SER A 102 5.06 -6.30 2.89
CA SER A 102 5.05 -7.69 3.35
C SER A 102 6.20 -7.99 4.31
N ILE A 103 7.40 -7.50 4.03
CA ILE A 103 8.57 -7.69 4.92
C ILE A 103 8.32 -7.01 6.27
N GLY A 104 7.81 -5.78 6.26
CA GLY A 104 7.48 -5.05 7.48
C GLY A 104 6.41 -5.74 8.33
N LEU A 105 5.38 -6.31 7.70
CA LEU A 105 4.33 -7.10 8.35
C LEU A 105 4.89 -8.31 9.10
N VAL A 106 5.77 -9.08 8.45
CA VAL A 106 6.38 -10.26 9.05
C VAL A 106 7.27 -9.86 10.24
N ILE A 107 8.12 -8.85 10.08
CA ILE A 107 8.99 -8.35 11.16
C ILE A 107 8.14 -7.91 12.36
N TYR A 108 7.11 -7.10 12.13
CA TYR A 108 6.23 -6.64 13.20
C TYR A 108 5.49 -7.80 13.88
N GLY A 109 4.88 -8.70 13.12
CA GLY A 109 4.10 -9.80 13.66
C GLY A 109 4.89 -10.65 14.65
N TRP A 110 6.09 -11.06 14.27
CA TRP A 110 6.93 -11.91 15.11
C TRP A 110 7.57 -11.15 16.27
N THR A 111 8.00 -9.90 16.06
CA THR A 111 8.58 -9.09 17.15
C THR A 111 7.56 -8.76 18.24
N VAL A 112 6.30 -8.53 17.87
CA VAL A 112 5.18 -8.37 18.80
C VAL A 112 4.86 -9.69 19.51
N GLN A 113 4.78 -10.81 18.78
CA GLN A 113 4.46 -12.11 19.38
C GLN A 113 5.51 -12.55 20.41
N TYR A 114 6.79 -12.30 20.16
CA TYR A 114 7.87 -12.62 21.09
C TYR A 114 8.13 -11.53 22.14
N ARG A 115 7.33 -10.45 22.19
CA ARG A 115 7.51 -9.31 23.10
C ARG A 115 8.94 -8.76 23.11
N VAL A 116 9.54 -8.64 21.92
CA VAL A 116 10.90 -8.13 21.74
C VAL A 116 10.96 -6.64 22.08
N HIS A 117 12.16 -6.12 22.40
CA HIS A 117 12.39 -4.70 22.67
C HIS A 117 11.73 -3.80 21.61
N VAL A 118 11.09 -2.71 22.06
CA VAL A 118 10.22 -1.80 21.29
C VAL A 118 10.81 -1.31 19.95
N VAL A 119 12.13 -1.23 19.86
CA VAL A 119 12.85 -0.86 18.63
C VAL A 119 12.57 -1.83 17.48
N ALA A 120 12.48 -3.14 17.75
CA ALA A 120 12.27 -4.14 16.71
C ALA A 120 10.88 -4.04 16.03
N PRO A 121 9.75 -3.98 16.77
CA PRO A 121 8.45 -3.73 16.14
C PRO A 121 8.37 -2.32 15.53
N ALA A 122 9.05 -1.31 16.08
CA ALA A 122 9.11 0.03 15.48
C ALA A 122 9.74 0.02 14.08
N ILE A 123 10.82 -0.74 13.88
CA ILE A 123 11.43 -0.94 12.55
C ILE A 123 10.45 -1.64 11.60
N GLY A 124 9.76 -2.68 12.06
CA GLY A 124 8.74 -3.37 11.25
C GLY A 124 7.64 -2.42 10.79
N VAL A 125 7.11 -1.61 11.71
CA VAL A 125 6.05 -0.63 11.43
C VAL A 125 6.54 0.48 10.49
N PHE A 126 7.78 0.96 10.65
CA PHE A 126 8.38 1.92 9.73
C PHE A 126 8.47 1.37 8.30
N ILE A 127 8.86 0.10 8.14
CA ILE A 127 8.91 -0.57 6.83
C ILE A 127 7.52 -0.73 6.21
N VAL A 128 6.49 -1.03 7.01
CA VAL A 128 5.10 -1.05 6.55
C VAL A 128 4.67 0.33 6.06
N GLY A 129 5.02 1.39 6.80
CA GLY A 129 4.78 2.78 6.40
C GLY A 129 5.45 3.14 5.07
N LEU A 130 6.70 2.70 4.88
CA LEU A 130 7.47 2.94 3.65
C LEU A 130 6.79 2.39 2.39
N GLY A 131 6.11 1.24 2.46
CA GLY A 131 5.46 0.64 1.30
C GLY A 131 3.99 1.08 1.11
N SER A 132 3.25 1.19 2.21
CA SER A 132 1.78 1.33 2.19
C SER A 132 1.30 2.63 1.56
N PHE A 133 1.72 3.78 2.08
CA PHE A 133 1.19 5.08 1.67
C PHE A 133 1.61 5.55 0.27
N PRO A 134 2.87 5.40 -0.18
CA PRO A 134 3.21 5.72 -1.57
C PRO A 134 2.45 4.86 -2.56
N ALA A 135 2.15 3.59 -2.25
CA ALA A 135 1.33 2.77 -3.12
C ALA A 135 -0.06 3.38 -3.36
N LEU A 136 -0.68 3.97 -2.34
CA LEU A 136 -1.99 4.63 -2.45
C LEU A 136 -1.91 5.82 -3.39
N ILE A 137 -0.99 6.74 -3.14
CA ILE A 137 -0.84 7.97 -3.92
C ILE A 137 -0.54 7.63 -5.37
N ILE A 138 0.43 6.75 -5.61
CA ILE A 138 0.87 6.39 -6.95
C ILE A 138 -0.25 5.68 -7.72
N SER A 139 -1.04 4.84 -7.05
CA SER A 139 -2.20 4.16 -7.67
C SER A 139 -3.36 5.10 -7.97
N GLN A 140 -3.63 6.07 -7.10
CA GLN A 140 -4.62 7.12 -7.36
C GLN A 140 -4.18 8.01 -8.53
N SER A 141 -2.90 8.43 -8.55
CA SER A 141 -2.34 9.19 -9.67
C SER A 141 -2.38 8.39 -10.99
N TYR A 142 -2.18 7.07 -10.93
CA TYR A 142 -2.30 6.20 -12.10
C TYR A 142 -3.73 6.13 -12.63
N LEU A 143 -4.74 6.00 -11.76
CA LEU A 143 -6.16 6.04 -12.14
C LEU A 143 -6.53 7.38 -12.80
N ILE A 144 -6.04 8.50 -12.26
CA ILE A 144 -6.26 9.83 -12.85
C ILE A 144 -5.64 9.91 -14.25
N GLY A 145 -4.41 9.40 -14.40
CA GLY A 145 -3.70 9.38 -15.68
C GLY A 145 -4.38 8.52 -16.76
N LEU A 146 -5.09 7.46 -16.36
CA LEU A 146 -5.82 6.57 -17.28
C LEU A 146 -7.16 7.16 -17.77
N TYR A 147 -7.91 7.84 -16.90
CA TYR A 147 -9.31 8.21 -17.17
C TYR A 147 -9.52 9.67 -17.59
N GLY A 148 -8.48 10.51 -17.53
CA GLY A 148 -8.61 11.94 -17.78
C GLY A 148 -9.58 12.62 -16.79
N SER A 149 -9.78 13.93 -16.95
CA SER A 149 -10.57 14.73 -16.00
C SER A 149 -12.04 14.31 -15.87
N GLU A 150 -12.63 13.77 -16.93
CA GLU A 150 -14.07 13.47 -17.03
C GLU A 150 -14.49 12.24 -16.22
N SER A 151 -13.66 11.19 -16.18
CA SER A 151 -14.00 9.92 -15.53
C SER A 151 -13.14 9.60 -14.30
N ALA A 152 -12.06 10.35 -14.05
CA ALA A 152 -11.19 10.14 -12.89
C ALA A 152 -11.93 10.32 -11.56
N ALA A 153 -12.82 11.32 -11.45
CA ALA A 153 -13.55 11.58 -10.21
C ALA A 153 -14.44 10.39 -9.80
N SER A 154 -15.13 9.76 -10.76
CA SER A 154 -15.97 8.59 -10.53
C SER A 154 -15.12 7.37 -10.13
N ALA A 155 -14.01 7.11 -10.82
CA ALA A 155 -13.10 6.02 -10.50
C ALA A 155 -12.48 6.16 -9.09
N LEU A 156 -12.05 7.38 -8.73
CA LEU A 156 -11.56 7.68 -7.38
C LEU A 156 -12.66 7.52 -6.33
N GLY A 157 -13.87 8.00 -6.61
CA GLY A 157 -15.03 7.85 -5.73
C GLY A 157 -15.37 6.38 -5.46
N ALA A 158 -15.40 5.55 -6.51
CA ALA A 158 -15.61 4.11 -6.39
C ALA A 158 -14.49 3.42 -5.58
N SER A 159 -13.23 3.81 -5.83
CA SER A 159 -12.08 3.30 -5.04
C SER A 159 -12.22 3.65 -3.55
N VAL A 160 -12.60 4.89 -3.24
CA VAL A 160 -12.82 5.33 -1.85
C VAL A 160 -13.98 4.55 -1.22
N PHE A 161 -15.08 4.37 -1.94
CA PHE A 161 -16.24 3.62 -1.44
C PHE A 161 -15.90 2.16 -1.11
N LEU A 162 -15.25 1.44 -2.03
CA LEU A 162 -14.81 0.05 -1.80
C LEU A 162 -13.85 -0.07 -0.61
N ARG A 163 -12.91 0.88 -0.52
CA ARG A 163 -11.95 0.96 0.57
C ARG A 163 -12.64 1.19 1.91
N SER A 164 -13.61 2.11 1.97
CA SER A 164 -14.39 2.39 3.18
C SER A 164 -15.18 1.15 3.64
N LEU A 165 -15.83 0.45 2.72
CA LEU A 165 -16.53 -0.81 3.01
C LEU A 165 -15.57 -1.86 3.59
N CYS A 166 -14.40 -2.04 2.97
CA CYS A 166 -13.38 -2.96 3.46
C CYS A 166 -12.95 -2.59 4.88
N THR A 167 -12.60 -1.33 5.12
CA THR A 167 -12.17 -0.86 6.45
C THR A 167 -13.25 -0.96 7.52
N ALA A 168 -14.53 -0.86 7.15
CA ALA A 168 -15.62 -1.05 8.08
C ALA A 168 -15.78 -2.52 8.52
N CYS A 169 -15.49 -3.48 7.64
CA CYS A 169 -15.57 -4.92 7.94
C CYS A 169 -14.33 -5.44 8.69
N LEU A 170 -13.17 -4.81 8.54
CA LEU A 170 -11.90 -5.28 9.09
C LEU A 170 -11.89 -5.49 10.61
N PRO A 171 -12.42 -4.62 11.49
CA PRO A 171 -12.37 -4.82 12.94
C PRO A 171 -12.94 -6.18 13.37
N SER A 172 -14.04 -6.60 12.75
CA SER A 172 -14.71 -7.87 13.05
C SER A 172 -13.89 -9.08 12.56
N ILE A 173 -13.23 -8.95 11.41
CA ILE A 173 -12.39 -10.01 10.84
C ILE A 173 -11.08 -10.13 11.62
N CYS A 174 -10.45 -8.99 11.93
CA CYS A 174 -9.17 -8.92 12.62
C CYS A 174 -9.22 -9.52 14.01
N SER A 175 -10.23 -9.19 14.80
CA SER A 175 -10.40 -9.74 16.16
C SER A 175 -10.50 -11.27 16.13
N SER A 176 -11.31 -11.84 15.23
CA SER A 176 -11.43 -13.29 15.04
C SER A 176 -10.14 -13.93 14.50
N MET A 177 -9.45 -13.26 13.58
CA MET A 177 -8.19 -13.74 13.01
C MET A 177 -7.09 -13.81 14.08
N TYR A 178 -6.86 -12.74 14.84
CA TYR A 178 -5.83 -12.71 15.87
C TYR A 178 -6.14 -13.64 17.04
N ALA A 179 -7.42 -13.84 17.38
CA ALA A 179 -7.82 -14.82 18.38
C ALA A 179 -7.46 -16.27 18.00
N ARG A 180 -7.41 -16.58 16.69
CA ARG A 180 -7.09 -17.94 16.20
C ARG A 180 -5.62 -18.12 15.81
N LEU A 181 -5.00 -17.11 15.19
CA LEU A 181 -3.66 -17.20 14.59
C LEU A 181 -2.57 -16.52 15.44
N ASN A 182 -2.92 -15.75 16.48
CA ASN A 182 -1.97 -14.86 17.17
C ASN A 182 -1.34 -13.81 16.22
N TYR A 183 -0.53 -12.92 16.79
CA TYR A 183 0.03 -11.78 16.06
C TYR A 183 1.08 -12.15 15.01
N GLY A 184 1.92 -13.16 15.23
CA GLY A 184 2.95 -13.57 14.29
C GLY A 184 2.37 -14.19 13.02
N TRP A 185 1.60 -15.27 13.17
CA TRP A 185 0.96 -15.90 12.00
C TRP A 185 -0.10 -15.02 11.36
N GLY A 186 -0.88 -14.25 12.16
CA GLY A 186 -1.85 -13.30 11.62
C GLY A 186 -1.21 -12.29 10.67
N ASN A 187 -0.14 -11.62 11.10
CA ASN A 187 0.57 -10.66 10.25
C ASN A 187 1.37 -11.34 9.12
N THR A 188 1.84 -12.58 9.30
CA THR A 188 2.51 -13.33 8.23
C THR A 188 1.54 -13.67 7.10
N VAL A 189 0.32 -14.11 7.43
CA VAL A 189 -0.73 -14.37 6.42
C VAL A 189 -1.12 -13.08 5.70
N LEU A 190 -1.27 -11.97 6.42
CA LEU A 190 -1.51 -10.66 5.81
C LEU A 190 -0.35 -10.23 4.90
N GLY A 191 0.90 -10.46 5.32
CA GLY A 191 2.10 -10.22 4.52
C GLY A 191 2.08 -11.03 3.21
N LEU A 192 1.80 -12.32 3.30
CA LEU A 192 1.67 -13.18 2.11
C LEU A 192 0.54 -12.72 1.18
N MET A 193 -0.60 -12.31 1.73
CA MET A 193 -1.71 -11.76 0.94
C MET A 193 -1.29 -10.50 0.18
N VAL A 194 -0.58 -9.59 0.85
CA VAL A 194 -0.01 -8.37 0.23
C VAL A 194 1.03 -8.72 -0.84
N LEU A 195 1.88 -9.71 -0.58
CA LEU A 195 2.89 -10.18 -1.52
C LEU A 195 2.26 -10.79 -2.78
N LEU A 196 1.14 -11.50 -2.65
CA LEU A 196 0.39 -12.00 -3.81
C LEU A 196 -0.16 -10.85 -4.65
N CYS A 197 -0.53 -9.72 -4.04
CA CYS A 197 -0.95 -8.52 -4.75
C CYS A 197 0.17 -7.87 -5.59
N THR A 198 1.45 -8.22 -5.37
CA THR A 198 2.56 -7.80 -6.27
C THR A 198 2.36 -8.29 -7.71
N SER A 199 1.64 -9.38 -7.91
CA SER A 199 1.29 -9.89 -9.25
C SER A 199 0.42 -8.91 -10.05
N VAL A 200 -0.33 -8.02 -9.38
CA VAL A 200 -1.27 -7.10 -10.04
C VAL A 200 -0.52 -6.02 -10.84
N PRO A 201 0.37 -5.19 -10.24
CA PRO A 201 1.17 -4.24 -11.01
C PRO A 201 2.01 -4.91 -12.11
N TRP A 202 2.51 -6.13 -11.86
CA TRP A 202 3.26 -6.88 -12.87
C TRP A 202 2.39 -7.23 -14.08
N THR A 203 1.17 -7.71 -13.86
CA THR A 203 0.21 -8.03 -14.92
C THR A 203 -0.17 -6.78 -15.71
N ILE A 204 -0.42 -5.66 -15.03
CA ILE A 204 -0.72 -4.39 -15.70
C ILE A 204 0.49 -3.90 -16.52
N SER A 205 1.73 -4.13 -16.07
CA SER A 205 2.93 -3.76 -16.84
C SER A 205 3.12 -4.55 -18.14
N ARG A 206 2.60 -5.78 -18.21
CA ARG A 206 2.70 -6.68 -19.36
C ARG A 206 1.56 -6.52 -20.37
N PHE A 207 0.35 -6.21 -19.89
CA PHE A 207 -0.88 -6.21 -20.70
C PHE A 207 -1.52 -4.81 -20.88
N GLY A 208 -1.01 -3.79 -20.17
CA GLY A 208 -1.49 -2.40 -20.21
C GLY A 208 -0.90 -1.55 -21.32
#